data_AF-A0A3L9IE66-F1
#
_entry.id   AF-A0A3L9IE66-F1
#
_cell.length_a   1.000
_cell.length_b   1.000
_cell.length_c   1.000
_cell.angle_alpha   90.00
_cell.angle_beta   90.00
_cell.angle_gamma   90.00
#
_symmetry.space_group_name_H-M   'P 1'
#
loop_
_entity.id
_entity.type
_entity.pdbx_description
1 polymer ?
#
loop_
_entity_poly.entity_id
_entity_poly.type
_entity_poly.pdbx_seq_one_letter_code
_entity_poly.pdbx_strand_id
1 'polypeptide(L)'
;DLLGPWAGYFTGWTYWFCWVVTGMADVVAITAYAQFWFPDLSDWVASLAVIVLLLTLNLATVKMFGEMEFWFAMIKIVAIVSLIVVGLVMVAMHFQSPTGVEASFAHLWNDGGWFPKGLSGFFAGFQIAVFAFVGIELVGTTAAETKDPEKSLPRAINSIPIRIIMFYVFALIVIMSVTPWSSVVPEKSPFVELFVLVGLPAAASVINFVVLTSAASSANSGVFSTSRMLFGLAQEGVAPKAFAKLSKRAVPAKGLTFSCICLLGGVVMLYVNPSVIGAFTMITTVSAILFMFVWTIILCSYLVYRKQRPHLHEKSIYKMPLGKLMCWVCMAFFVF
;
A
#
# COMPACT_ATOMS: atom_id res chain seq x y z
N ASP A 1 -6.02 20.65 -16.91
CA ASP A 1 -7.37 21.12 -17.33
C ASP A 1 -8.20 21.78 -16.25
N LEU A 2 -8.60 21.10 -15.19
CA LEU A 2 -9.58 21.64 -14.23
C LEU A 2 -9.00 22.77 -13.34
N LEU A 3 -7.80 22.54 -12.79
CA LEU A 3 -7.11 23.46 -11.87
C LEU A 3 -5.99 24.28 -12.55
N GLY A 4 -5.83 24.11 -13.87
CA GLY A 4 -4.77 24.75 -14.67
C GLY A 4 -3.48 23.91 -14.81
N PRO A 5 -2.53 24.37 -15.64
CA PRO A 5 -1.31 23.62 -15.97
C PRO A 5 -0.36 23.42 -14.77
N TRP A 6 -0.26 24.41 -13.88
CA TRP A 6 0.59 24.34 -12.69
C TRP A 6 0.20 23.16 -11.77
N ALA A 7 -1.11 22.90 -11.64
CA ALA A 7 -1.62 21.83 -10.80
C ALA A 7 -1.29 20.46 -11.41
N GLY A 8 -1.33 20.34 -12.74
CA GLY A 8 -0.88 19.13 -13.45
C GLY A 8 0.60 18.86 -13.23
N TYR A 9 1.44 19.90 -13.39
CA TYR A 9 2.87 19.81 -13.13
C TYR A 9 3.18 19.36 -11.70
N PHE A 10 2.62 20.07 -10.71
CA PHE A 10 2.86 19.81 -9.30
C PHE A 10 2.35 18.41 -8.90
N THR A 11 1.12 18.07 -9.28
CA THR A 11 0.53 16.77 -8.94
C THR A 11 1.29 15.64 -9.60
N GLY A 12 1.70 15.78 -10.87
CA GLY A 12 2.41 14.71 -11.57
C GLY A 12 3.79 14.40 -10.96
N TRP A 13 4.58 15.43 -10.62
CA TRP A 13 5.86 15.24 -9.94
C TRP A 13 5.71 14.77 -8.50
N THR A 14 4.78 15.35 -7.75
CA THR A 14 4.49 14.90 -6.37
C THR A 14 4.03 13.45 -6.39
N TYR A 15 3.13 13.06 -7.30
CA TYR A 15 2.63 11.69 -7.39
C TYR A 15 3.70 10.69 -7.82
N TRP A 16 4.59 11.06 -8.75
CA TRP A 16 5.76 10.26 -9.07
C TRP A 16 6.66 10.05 -7.83
N PHE A 17 6.95 11.14 -7.11
CA PHE A 17 7.79 11.08 -5.90
C PHE A 17 7.13 10.24 -4.80
N CYS A 18 5.81 10.38 -4.60
CA CYS A 18 5.02 9.56 -3.68
C CYS A 18 5.24 8.07 -3.94
N TRP A 19 5.13 7.63 -5.20
CA TRP A 19 5.32 6.24 -5.57
C TRP A 19 6.77 5.75 -5.42
N VAL A 20 7.75 6.63 -5.61
CA VAL A 20 9.15 6.32 -5.31
C VAL A 20 9.33 6.09 -3.80
N VAL A 21 8.77 6.95 -2.95
CA VAL A 21 8.84 6.81 -1.49
C VAL A 21 8.10 5.56 -1.02
N THR A 22 6.91 5.27 -1.53
CA THR A 22 6.19 4.02 -1.27
C THR A 22 7.01 2.80 -1.70
N GLY A 23 7.65 2.86 -2.87
CA GLY A 23 8.55 1.79 -3.32
C GLY A 23 9.74 1.56 -2.39
N MET A 24 10.27 2.61 -1.75
CA MET A 24 11.30 2.46 -0.71
C MET A 24 10.75 1.70 0.50
N ALA A 25 9.53 2.03 0.95
CA ALA A 25 8.88 1.32 2.05
C ALA A 25 8.63 -0.15 1.72
N ASP A 26 8.19 -0.44 0.48
CA ASP A 26 8.00 -1.81 0.02
C ASP A 26 9.32 -2.60 -0.02
N VAL A 27 10.42 -1.98 -0.49
CA VAL A 27 11.76 -2.61 -0.46
C VAL A 27 12.19 -2.92 0.97
N VAL A 28 12.01 -1.98 1.90
CA VAL A 28 12.28 -2.19 3.33
C VAL A 28 11.45 -3.34 3.90
N ALA A 29 10.16 -3.41 3.57
CA ALA A 29 9.27 -4.48 4.02
C ALA A 29 9.66 -5.84 3.44
N ILE A 30 9.96 -5.93 2.14
CA ILE A 30 10.40 -7.18 1.50
C ILE A 30 11.70 -7.68 2.14
N THR A 31 12.64 -6.78 2.41
CA THR A 31 13.88 -7.10 3.13
C THR A 31 13.58 -7.66 4.52
N ALA A 32 12.68 -7.02 5.28
CA ALA A 32 12.26 -7.52 6.59
C ALA A 32 11.66 -8.94 6.52
N TYR A 33 10.79 -9.21 5.53
CA TYR A 33 10.20 -10.54 5.36
C TYR A 33 11.21 -11.59 4.88
N ALA A 34 12.26 -11.19 4.14
CA ALA A 34 13.31 -12.10 3.71
C ALA A 34 14.14 -12.65 4.90
N GLN A 35 14.30 -11.85 5.96
CA GLN A 35 15.00 -12.26 7.18
C GLN A 35 14.38 -13.47 7.87
N PHE A 36 13.09 -13.76 7.63
CA PHE A 36 12.44 -14.95 8.18
C PHE A 36 13.08 -16.26 7.69
N TRP A 37 13.51 -16.33 6.42
CA TRP A 37 14.20 -17.51 5.88
C TRP A 37 15.72 -17.35 5.84
N PHE A 38 16.21 -16.12 5.71
CA PHE A 38 17.62 -15.81 5.55
C PHE A 38 18.08 -14.79 6.60
N PRO A 39 18.11 -15.15 7.90
CA PRO A 39 18.41 -14.22 8.99
C PRO A 39 19.84 -13.65 8.96
N ASP A 40 20.76 -14.36 8.30
CA ASP A 40 22.16 -13.91 8.14
C ASP A 40 22.36 -13.06 6.87
N LEU A 41 21.31 -12.85 6.07
CA LEU A 41 21.40 -12.05 4.85
C LEU A 41 21.44 -10.57 5.21
N SER A 42 22.49 -9.88 4.77
CA SER A 42 22.60 -8.44 5.00
C SER A 42 21.45 -7.65 4.34
N ASP A 43 20.82 -6.74 5.09
CA ASP A 43 19.66 -5.95 4.66
C ASP A 43 19.89 -5.17 3.35
N TRP A 44 21.09 -4.62 3.16
CA TRP A 44 21.43 -3.89 1.94
C TRP A 44 21.52 -4.80 0.72
N VAL A 45 22.00 -6.03 0.90
CA VAL A 45 22.11 -7.02 -0.18
C VAL A 45 20.72 -7.47 -0.60
N ALA A 46 19.86 -7.79 0.38
CA ALA A 46 18.47 -8.15 0.14
C ALA A 46 17.74 -7.02 -0.61
N SER A 47 17.86 -5.78 -0.12
CA SER A 47 17.22 -4.61 -0.74
C SER A 47 17.71 -4.36 -2.17
N LEU A 48 19.02 -4.46 -2.42
CA LEU A 48 19.58 -4.30 -3.76
C LEU A 48 19.09 -5.40 -4.72
N ALA A 49 19.04 -6.66 -4.25
CA ALA A 49 18.54 -7.78 -5.02
C ALA A 49 17.07 -7.57 -5.43
N VAL A 50 16.23 -7.07 -4.51
CA VAL A 50 14.82 -6.73 -4.78
C VAL A 50 14.73 -5.64 -5.84
N ILE A 51 15.50 -4.56 -5.74
CA ILE A 51 15.47 -3.46 -6.73
C ILE A 51 15.90 -3.95 -8.12
N VAL A 52 16.95 -4.77 -8.19
CA VAL A 52 17.42 -5.37 -9.46
C VAL A 52 16.36 -6.31 -10.04
N LEU A 53 15.71 -7.11 -9.20
CA LEU A 53 14.61 -7.97 -9.61
C LEU A 53 13.45 -7.16 -10.19
N LEU A 54 13.00 -6.11 -9.49
CA LEU A 54 11.93 -5.22 -9.95
C LEU A 54 12.26 -4.54 -11.28
N LEU A 55 13.50 -4.03 -11.42
CA LEU A 55 13.98 -3.43 -12.67
C LEU A 55 13.95 -4.44 -13.81
N THR A 56 14.46 -5.66 -13.58
CA THR A 56 14.51 -6.71 -14.59
C THR A 56 13.12 -7.16 -15.02
N LEU A 57 12.21 -7.37 -14.05
CA LEU A 57 10.82 -7.73 -14.31
C LEU A 57 10.10 -6.65 -15.11
N ASN A 58 10.30 -5.37 -14.78
CA ASN A 58 9.65 -4.27 -15.51
C ASN A 58 10.25 -4.01 -16.91
N LEU A 59 11.47 -4.47 -17.17
CA LEU A 59 12.08 -4.46 -18.51
C LEU A 59 11.67 -5.69 -19.36
N ALA A 60 11.21 -6.77 -18.72
CA ALA A 60 10.62 -7.93 -19.37
C ALA A 60 9.14 -7.63 -19.66
N THR A 61 8.78 -7.68 -20.94
CA THR A 61 7.47 -7.34 -21.54
C THR A 61 6.22 -7.40 -20.63
N VAL A 62 5.48 -6.29 -20.65
CA VAL A 62 4.25 -5.96 -19.88
C VAL A 62 3.11 -6.99 -19.93
N LYS A 63 3.12 -7.93 -20.90
CA LYS A 63 2.04 -8.91 -21.06
C LYS A 63 1.89 -9.88 -19.88
N MET A 64 2.95 -10.14 -19.12
CA MET A 64 2.88 -11.05 -17.96
C MET A 64 2.31 -10.37 -16.70
N PHE A 65 2.20 -9.04 -16.66
CA PHE A 65 1.85 -8.30 -15.44
C PHE A 65 0.44 -8.63 -14.95
N GLY A 66 -0.56 -8.58 -15.83
CA GLY A 66 -1.96 -8.78 -15.45
C GLY A 66 -2.27 -10.19 -14.92
N GLU A 67 -1.65 -11.22 -15.50
CA GLU A 67 -1.83 -12.60 -15.04
C GLU A 67 -1.15 -12.85 -13.70
N MET A 68 0.08 -12.37 -13.50
CA MET A 68 0.79 -12.50 -12.22
C MET A 68 0.04 -11.81 -11.08
N GLU A 69 -0.46 -10.60 -11.32
CA GLU A 69 -1.24 -9.84 -10.34
C GLU A 69 -2.55 -10.55 -9.95
N PHE A 70 -3.23 -11.20 -10.91
CA PHE A 70 -4.42 -11.98 -10.61
C PHE A 70 -4.11 -13.13 -9.63
N TRP A 71 -3.05 -13.90 -9.89
CA TRP A 71 -2.64 -15.00 -9.01
C TRP A 71 -2.17 -14.50 -7.64
N PHE A 72 -1.37 -13.43 -7.59
CA PHE A 72 -0.94 -12.82 -6.33
C PHE A 72 -2.12 -12.29 -5.52
N ALA A 73 -3.11 -11.66 -6.14
CA ALA A 73 -4.31 -11.22 -5.44
C ALA A 73 -5.10 -12.39 -4.85
N MET A 74 -5.24 -13.50 -5.58
CA MET A 74 -5.97 -14.67 -5.10
C MET A 74 -5.29 -15.34 -3.89
N ILE A 75 -3.97 -15.51 -3.93
CA ILE A 75 -3.20 -16.09 -2.81
C ILE A 75 -3.36 -15.24 -1.54
N LYS A 76 -3.35 -13.90 -1.66
CA LYS A 76 -3.56 -12.97 -0.54
C LYS A 76 -4.92 -13.16 0.12
N ILE A 77 -6.00 -13.28 -0.67
CA ILE A 77 -7.36 -13.50 -0.15
C ILE A 77 -7.40 -14.80 0.65
N VAL A 78 -6.90 -15.90 0.08
CA VAL A 78 -6.93 -17.23 0.73
C VAL A 78 -6.16 -17.21 2.05
N ALA A 79 -4.98 -16.60 2.09
CA ALA A 79 -4.17 -16.51 3.30
C ALA A 79 -4.87 -15.77 4.43
N ILE A 80 -5.49 -14.63 4.12
CA ILE A 80 -6.16 -13.78 5.11
C ILE A 80 -7.44 -14.44 5.63
N VAL A 81 -8.22 -15.05 4.74
CA VAL A 81 -9.39 -15.85 5.15
C VAL A 81 -8.95 -17.01 6.04
N SER A 82 -7.86 -17.70 5.69
CA SER A 82 -7.33 -18.80 6.51
C SER A 82 -6.89 -18.32 7.89
N LEU A 83 -6.20 -17.19 7.97
CA LEU A 83 -5.80 -16.57 9.24
C LEU A 83 -7.01 -16.20 10.11
N ILE A 84 -8.04 -15.59 9.51
CA ILE A 84 -9.27 -15.23 10.22
C ILE A 84 -9.94 -16.49 10.78
N VAL A 85 -10.10 -17.53 9.96
CA VAL A 85 -10.70 -18.79 10.39
C VAL A 85 -9.89 -19.43 11.53
N VAL A 86 -8.57 -19.52 11.39
CA VAL A 86 -7.70 -20.12 12.41
C VAL A 86 -7.79 -19.36 13.73
N GLY A 87 -7.67 -18.04 13.72
CA GLY A 87 -7.73 -17.30 14.98
C GLY A 87 -9.13 -17.27 15.60
N LEU A 88 -10.21 -17.31 14.81
CA LEU A 88 -11.56 -17.50 15.36
C LEU A 88 -11.72 -18.87 16.03
N VAL A 89 -11.17 -19.93 15.43
CA VAL A 89 -11.15 -21.27 16.04
C VAL A 89 -10.35 -21.26 17.34
N MET A 90 -9.20 -20.58 17.37
CA MET A 90 -8.39 -20.45 18.59
C MET A 90 -9.16 -19.78 19.73
N VAL A 91 -9.85 -18.67 19.44
CA VAL A 91 -10.68 -17.99 20.44
C VAL A 91 -11.84 -18.88 20.89
N ALA A 92 -12.53 -19.57 19.97
CA ALA A 92 -13.63 -20.47 20.30
C ALA A 92 -13.18 -21.67 21.17
N MET A 93 -11.95 -22.14 20.97
CA MET A 93 -11.36 -23.25 21.73
C MET A 93 -10.67 -22.80 23.02
N HIS A 94 -10.69 -21.51 23.36
CA HIS A 94 -9.95 -20.95 24.52
C HIS A 94 -8.47 -21.37 24.50
N PHE A 95 -7.87 -21.31 23.30
CA PHE A 95 -6.47 -21.70 23.10
C PHE A 95 -5.55 -20.91 24.03
N GLN A 96 -4.61 -21.60 24.68
CA GLN A 96 -3.59 -20.96 25.50
C GLN A 96 -2.25 -20.92 24.79
N SER A 97 -1.67 -19.73 24.70
CA SER A 97 -0.33 -19.53 24.16
C SER A 97 0.72 -20.27 25.00
N PRO A 98 1.92 -20.50 24.44
CA PRO A 98 3.06 -21.01 25.22
C PRO A 98 3.43 -20.13 26.43
N THR A 99 3.01 -18.86 26.43
CA THR A 99 3.20 -17.90 27.53
C THR A 99 2.04 -17.90 28.54
N GLY A 100 1.05 -18.78 28.40
CA GLY A 100 -0.10 -18.91 29.30
C GLY A 100 -1.22 -17.87 29.06
N VAL A 101 -1.17 -17.14 27.95
CA VAL A 101 -2.20 -16.16 27.58
C VAL A 101 -3.29 -16.87 26.79
N GLU A 102 -4.52 -16.79 27.26
CA GLU A 102 -5.68 -17.35 26.58
C GLU A 102 -6.17 -16.44 25.47
N ALA A 103 -6.48 -17.00 24.29
CA ALA A 103 -7.07 -16.27 23.18
C ALA A 103 -8.49 -15.81 23.54
N SER A 104 -8.73 -14.50 23.49
CA SER A 104 -10.00 -13.88 23.86
C SER A 104 -10.22 -12.55 23.14
N PHE A 105 -11.47 -12.30 22.72
CA PHE A 105 -11.87 -10.98 22.22
C PHE A 105 -11.71 -9.87 23.26
N ALA A 106 -11.61 -10.22 24.54
CA ALA A 106 -11.44 -9.25 25.61
C ALA A 106 -10.11 -8.49 25.52
N HIS A 107 -9.10 -9.04 24.84
CA HIS A 107 -7.82 -8.36 24.57
C HIS A 107 -7.97 -7.07 23.74
N LEU A 108 -9.10 -6.90 23.03
CA LEU A 108 -9.40 -5.68 22.28
C LEU A 108 -9.63 -4.45 23.18
N TRP A 109 -9.95 -4.65 24.46
CA TRP A 109 -10.28 -3.55 25.38
C TRP A 109 -9.76 -3.73 26.82
N ASN A 110 -9.31 -4.91 27.25
CA ASN A 110 -8.91 -5.13 28.65
C ASN A 110 -7.56 -4.48 29.02
N ASP A 111 -6.65 -4.33 28.06
CA ASP A 111 -5.31 -3.77 28.30
C ASP A 111 -5.27 -2.24 28.12
N GLY A 112 -6.08 -1.52 28.90
CA GLY A 112 -6.15 -0.06 28.87
C GLY A 112 -7.24 0.54 27.97
N GLY A 113 -8.25 -0.25 27.60
CA GLY A 113 -9.38 0.21 26.79
C GLY A 113 -9.05 0.33 25.30
N TRP A 114 -9.86 1.11 24.59
CA TRP A 114 -9.71 1.36 23.15
C TRP A 114 -8.56 2.31 22.80
N PHE A 115 -8.13 3.13 23.77
CA PHE A 115 -7.09 4.14 23.59
C PHE A 115 -6.00 3.97 24.67
N PRO A 116 -5.30 2.82 24.72
CA PRO A 116 -4.34 2.54 25.79
C PRO A 116 -3.12 3.45 25.77
N LYS A 117 -2.81 4.02 24.60
CA LYS A 117 -1.78 5.06 24.40
C LYS A 117 -2.37 6.47 24.25
N GLY A 118 -3.62 6.67 24.67
CA GLY A 118 -4.36 7.92 24.50
C GLY A 118 -4.61 8.33 23.05
N LEU A 119 -5.05 9.57 22.85
CA LEU A 119 -5.30 10.12 21.52
C LEU A 119 -4.03 10.28 20.69
N SER A 120 -2.89 10.59 21.33
CA SER A 120 -1.60 10.71 20.63
C SER A 120 -1.17 9.38 20.00
N GLY A 121 -1.32 8.26 20.71
CA GLY A 121 -1.07 6.93 20.17
C GLY A 121 -2.01 6.55 19.03
N PHE A 122 -3.29 6.93 19.13
CA PHE A 122 -4.26 6.76 18.05
C PHE A 122 -3.80 7.50 16.79
N PHE A 123 -3.42 8.78 16.88
CA PHE A 123 -2.97 9.54 15.71
C PHE A 123 -1.66 9.03 15.11
N ALA A 124 -0.72 8.57 15.95
CA ALA A 124 0.51 7.94 15.47
C ALA A 124 0.23 6.65 14.69
N GLY A 125 -0.64 5.77 15.19
CA GLY A 125 -1.05 4.55 14.49
C GLY A 125 -1.92 4.83 13.26
N PHE A 126 -2.76 5.86 13.34
CA PHE A 126 -3.65 6.27 12.26
C PHE A 126 -2.88 6.68 11.01
N GLN A 127 -1.77 7.41 11.17
CA GLN A 127 -0.90 7.79 10.06
C GLN A 127 -0.36 6.58 9.27
N ILE A 128 0.03 5.50 9.97
CA ILE A 128 0.45 4.25 9.33
C ILE A 128 -0.75 3.55 8.65
N ALA A 129 -1.94 3.61 9.27
CA ALA A 129 -3.15 3.09 8.65
C ALA A 129 -3.50 3.82 7.35
N VAL A 130 -3.33 5.14 7.27
CA VAL A 130 -3.52 5.94 6.04
C VAL A 130 -2.61 5.45 4.92
N PHE A 131 -1.34 5.19 5.23
CA PHE A 131 -0.38 4.68 4.24
C PHE A 131 -0.88 3.37 3.61
N ALA A 132 -1.56 2.49 4.35
CA ALA A 132 -2.05 1.25 3.81
C ALA A 132 -3.21 1.40 2.79
N PHE A 133 -3.81 2.59 2.71
CA PHE A 133 -4.81 2.93 1.69
C PHE A 133 -4.23 3.64 0.46
N VAL A 134 -2.92 3.89 0.43
CA VAL A 134 -2.24 4.42 -0.75
C VAL A 134 -2.45 3.48 -1.94
N GLY A 135 -2.72 4.06 -3.12
CA GLY A 135 -2.90 3.31 -4.37
C GLY A 135 -4.34 3.01 -4.73
N ILE A 136 -5.32 3.31 -3.86
CA ILE A 136 -6.75 3.23 -4.23
C ILE A 136 -7.08 4.14 -5.42
N GLU A 137 -6.36 5.24 -5.58
CA GLU A 137 -6.55 6.19 -6.67
C GLU A 137 -6.04 5.67 -8.03
N LEU A 138 -5.24 4.58 -8.07
CA LEU A 138 -4.83 3.91 -9.31
C LEU A 138 -6.02 3.33 -10.10
N VAL A 139 -7.16 3.08 -9.43
CA VAL A 139 -8.40 2.72 -10.13
C VAL A 139 -8.80 3.83 -11.10
N GLY A 140 -8.50 5.09 -10.78
CA GLY A 140 -8.75 6.23 -11.66
C GLY A 140 -7.78 6.29 -12.86
N THR A 141 -6.51 5.91 -12.68
CA THR A 141 -5.51 5.96 -13.76
C THR A 141 -5.72 4.85 -14.80
N THR A 142 -6.22 3.70 -14.36
CA THR A 142 -6.53 2.55 -15.23
C THR A 142 -7.88 2.67 -15.96
N ALA A 143 -8.66 3.71 -15.65
CA ALA A 143 -9.95 3.96 -16.31
C ALA A 143 -9.84 4.09 -17.83
N ALA A 144 -8.77 4.72 -18.33
CA ALA A 144 -8.54 4.94 -19.76
C ALA A 144 -8.17 3.66 -20.53
N GLU A 145 -7.68 2.64 -19.83
CA GLU A 145 -7.24 1.36 -20.41
C GLU A 145 -8.27 0.23 -20.22
N THR A 146 -9.39 0.52 -19.55
CA THR A 146 -10.43 -0.47 -19.21
C THR A 146 -11.42 -0.65 -20.36
N LYS A 147 -11.72 -1.90 -20.75
CA LYS A 147 -12.63 -2.24 -21.86
C LYS A 147 -14.08 -1.74 -21.67
N ASP A 148 -14.58 -1.76 -20.44
CA ASP A 148 -15.94 -1.32 -20.06
C ASP A 148 -15.91 -0.48 -18.77
N PRO A 149 -15.41 0.77 -18.80
CA PRO A 149 -15.14 1.56 -17.60
C PRO A 149 -16.43 1.88 -16.83
N GLU A 150 -17.55 2.09 -17.53
CA GLU A 150 -18.86 2.41 -16.95
C GLU A 150 -19.42 1.32 -16.02
N LYS A 151 -19.08 0.05 -16.27
CA LYS A 151 -19.51 -1.08 -15.44
C LYS A 151 -18.40 -1.54 -14.49
N SER A 152 -17.16 -1.51 -14.96
CA SER A 152 -16.02 -2.09 -14.25
C SER A 152 -15.53 -1.19 -13.12
N LEU A 153 -15.49 0.13 -13.33
CA LEU A 153 -15.04 1.07 -12.31
C LEU A 153 -15.98 1.12 -11.10
N PRO A 154 -17.32 1.24 -11.24
CA PRO A 154 -18.20 1.23 -10.07
C PRO A 154 -18.10 -0.07 -9.26
N ARG A 155 -18.00 -1.22 -9.94
CA ARG A 155 -17.80 -2.53 -9.28
C ARG A 155 -16.49 -2.59 -8.52
N ALA A 156 -15.39 -2.12 -9.13
CA ALA A 156 -14.08 -2.07 -8.50
C ALA A 156 -14.11 -1.17 -7.25
N ILE A 157 -14.63 0.06 -7.38
CA ILE A 157 -14.71 1.04 -6.28
C ILE A 157 -15.58 0.51 -5.13
N ASN A 158 -16.77 -0.02 -5.42
CA ASN A 158 -17.68 -0.55 -4.40
C ASN A 158 -17.11 -1.80 -3.70
N SER A 159 -16.16 -2.51 -4.33
CA SER A 159 -15.49 -3.65 -3.69
C SER A 159 -14.41 -3.23 -2.70
N ILE A 160 -13.90 -2.00 -2.78
CA ILE A 160 -12.80 -1.51 -1.93
C ILE A 160 -13.18 -1.58 -0.44
N PRO A 161 -14.31 -1.01 0.04
CA PRO A 161 -14.67 -1.06 1.47
C PRO A 161 -14.79 -2.48 2.03
N ILE A 162 -15.35 -3.41 1.25
CA ILE A 162 -15.51 -4.83 1.66
C ILE A 162 -14.13 -5.46 1.85
N ARG A 163 -13.21 -5.23 0.91
CA ARG A 163 -11.82 -5.69 1.02
C ARG A 163 -11.15 -5.07 2.25
N ILE A 164 -11.32 -3.77 2.51
CA ILE A 164 -10.75 -3.12 3.69
C ILE A 164 -11.22 -3.78 4.98
N ILE A 165 -12.53 -3.99 5.14
CA ILE A 165 -13.08 -4.64 6.35
C ILE A 165 -12.49 -6.04 6.53
N MET A 166 -12.40 -6.83 5.45
CA MET A 166 -11.85 -8.18 5.50
C MET A 166 -10.34 -8.19 5.81
N PHE A 167 -9.54 -7.44 5.04
CA PHE A 167 -8.08 -7.49 5.07
C PHE A 167 -7.47 -6.78 6.26
N TYR A 168 -8.12 -5.73 6.77
CA TYR A 168 -7.58 -4.89 7.83
C TYR A 168 -8.33 -5.13 9.13
N VAL A 169 -9.63 -4.86 9.14
CA VAL A 169 -10.41 -4.84 10.38
C VAL A 169 -10.53 -6.24 10.98
N PHE A 170 -11.01 -7.23 10.22
CA PHE A 170 -11.16 -8.58 10.75
C PHE A 170 -9.83 -9.28 11.02
N ALA A 171 -8.83 -9.10 10.16
CA ALA A 171 -7.51 -9.66 10.40
C ALA A 171 -6.89 -9.13 11.70
N LEU A 172 -6.96 -7.81 11.95
CA LEU A 172 -6.44 -7.22 13.19
C LEU A 172 -7.25 -7.61 14.41
N ILE A 173 -8.59 -7.66 14.32
CA ILE A 173 -9.45 -8.16 15.41
C ILE A 173 -9.00 -9.56 15.82
N VAL A 174 -8.82 -10.46 14.85
CA VAL A 174 -8.45 -11.85 15.12
C VAL A 174 -7.04 -11.94 15.70
N ILE A 175 -6.06 -11.24 15.10
CA ILE A 175 -4.68 -11.21 15.59
C ILE A 175 -4.64 -10.71 17.04
N MET A 176 -5.31 -9.59 17.33
CA MET A 176 -5.31 -8.98 18.67
C MET A 176 -6.11 -9.82 19.68
N SER A 177 -7.09 -10.59 19.23
CA SER A 177 -7.83 -11.53 20.09
C SER A 177 -7.00 -12.77 20.44
N VAL A 178 -6.02 -13.13 19.62
CA VAL A 178 -5.10 -14.24 19.91
C VAL A 178 -3.89 -13.76 20.71
N THR A 179 -3.30 -12.64 20.30
CA THR A 179 -2.10 -12.06 20.91
C THR A 179 -2.43 -10.64 21.37
N PRO A 180 -2.42 -10.36 22.69
CA PRO A 180 -2.66 -9.03 23.22
C PRO A 180 -1.75 -7.99 22.59
N TRP A 181 -2.25 -6.77 22.39
CA TRP A 181 -1.51 -5.71 21.70
C TRP A 181 -0.18 -5.38 22.39
N SER A 182 -0.11 -5.55 23.72
CA SER A 182 1.08 -5.34 24.55
C SER A 182 2.19 -6.36 24.29
N SER A 183 1.86 -7.52 23.73
CA SER A 183 2.78 -8.63 23.45
C SER A 183 3.19 -8.71 21.97
N VAL A 184 2.72 -7.79 21.13
CA VAL A 184 3.10 -7.73 19.72
C VAL A 184 4.52 -7.19 19.60
N VAL A 185 5.42 -8.01 19.04
CA VAL A 185 6.81 -7.63 18.76
C VAL A 185 6.86 -6.79 17.48
N PRO A 186 7.28 -5.51 17.52
CA PRO A 186 7.25 -4.62 16.36
C PRO A 186 8.10 -5.10 15.18
N GLU A 187 9.21 -5.79 15.44
CA GLU A 187 10.17 -6.24 14.43
C GLU A 187 9.71 -7.50 13.69
N LYS A 188 8.63 -8.15 14.15
CA LYS A 188 8.12 -9.39 13.58
C LYS A 188 6.74 -9.20 12.97
N SER A 189 6.46 -9.97 11.93
CA SER A 189 5.14 -9.97 11.30
C SER A 189 4.10 -10.60 12.24
N PRO A 190 3.07 -9.84 12.67
CA PRO A 190 2.02 -10.40 13.53
C PRO A 190 1.20 -11.48 12.81
N PHE A 191 1.11 -11.41 11.47
CA PHE A 191 0.47 -12.43 10.65
C PHE A 191 1.23 -13.76 10.70
N VAL A 192 2.56 -13.72 10.76
CA VAL A 192 3.42 -14.91 10.81
C VAL A 192 3.49 -15.44 12.23
N GLU A 193 3.67 -14.56 13.22
CA GLU A 193 3.78 -14.91 14.64
C GLU A 193 2.54 -15.65 15.16
N LEU A 194 1.33 -15.33 14.67
CA LEU A 194 0.13 -16.09 15.01
C LEU A 194 0.28 -17.59 14.73
N PHE A 195 0.84 -17.96 13.57
CA PHE A 195 1.03 -19.37 13.20
C PHE A 195 2.24 -20.02 13.87
N VAL A 196 3.28 -19.23 14.18
CA VAL A 196 4.40 -19.70 15.00
C VAL A 196 3.91 -20.06 16.40
N LEU A 197 3.06 -19.22 16.99
CA LEU A 197 2.52 -19.39 18.33
C LEU A 197 1.64 -20.63 18.47
N VAL A 198 0.92 -21.04 17.40
CA VAL A 198 0.13 -22.28 17.34
C VAL A 198 1.00 -23.52 17.11
N GLY A 199 2.30 -23.36 16.85
CA GLY A 199 3.19 -24.48 16.52
C GLY A 199 3.03 -24.99 15.09
N LEU A 200 2.61 -24.12 14.16
CA LEU A 200 2.48 -24.42 12.72
C LEU A 200 3.54 -23.67 11.90
N PRO A 201 4.85 -24.02 12.02
CA PRO A 201 5.93 -23.29 11.35
C PRO A 201 5.82 -23.35 9.81
N ALA A 202 5.28 -24.44 9.26
CA ALA A 202 5.02 -24.54 7.82
C ALA A 202 3.98 -23.50 7.36
N ALA A 203 2.90 -23.31 8.13
CA ALA A 203 1.90 -22.29 7.85
C ALA A 203 2.48 -20.89 8.01
N ALA A 204 3.30 -20.66 9.05
CA ALA A 204 4.02 -19.40 9.24
C ALA A 204 4.89 -19.04 8.03
N SER A 205 5.64 -20.01 7.49
CA SER A 205 6.43 -19.84 6.26
C SER A 205 5.55 -19.49 5.06
N VAL A 206 4.41 -20.18 4.88
CA VAL A 206 3.48 -19.87 3.78
C VAL A 206 2.94 -18.44 3.92
N ILE A 207 2.52 -18.03 5.11
CA ILE A 207 2.02 -16.66 5.34
C ILE A 207 3.11 -15.62 5.10
N ASN A 208 4.36 -15.89 5.53
CA ASN A 208 5.49 -15.01 5.26
C ASN A 208 5.70 -14.83 3.74
N PHE A 209 5.54 -15.90 2.96
CA PHE A 209 5.58 -15.84 1.50
C PHE A 209 4.42 -15.02 0.91
N VAL A 210 3.23 -15.12 1.47
CA VAL A 210 2.09 -14.32 1.01
C VAL A 210 2.27 -12.83 1.29
N VAL A 211 2.75 -12.44 2.49
CA VAL A 211 2.99 -11.02 2.80
C VAL A 211 4.17 -10.45 1.99
N LEU A 212 5.22 -11.24 1.76
CA LEU A 212 6.34 -10.86 0.89
C LEU A 212 5.87 -10.63 -0.55
N THR A 213 5.12 -11.58 -1.12
CA THR A 213 4.57 -11.43 -2.48
C THR A 213 3.59 -10.27 -2.57
N SER A 214 2.90 -9.93 -1.47
CA SER A 214 2.06 -8.74 -1.40
C SER A 214 2.85 -7.43 -1.52
N ALA A 215 3.93 -7.29 -0.73
CA ALA A 215 4.81 -6.13 -0.81
C ALA A 215 5.51 -6.06 -2.18
N ALA A 216 5.96 -7.20 -2.74
CA ALA A 216 6.57 -7.26 -4.06
C ALA A 216 5.62 -6.84 -5.20
N SER A 217 4.35 -7.25 -5.13
CA SER A 217 3.30 -6.86 -6.07
C SER A 217 2.99 -5.35 -6.00
N SER A 218 2.96 -4.78 -4.80
CA SER A 218 2.87 -3.32 -4.59
C SER A 218 4.07 -2.59 -5.22
N ALA A 219 5.29 -3.01 -4.88
CA ALA A 219 6.52 -2.40 -5.38
C ALA A 219 6.58 -2.44 -6.90
N ASN A 220 6.22 -3.58 -7.49
CA ASN A 220 6.19 -3.77 -8.93
C ASN A 220 5.18 -2.82 -9.60
N SER A 221 3.97 -2.69 -9.04
CA SER A 221 2.95 -1.75 -9.54
C SER A 221 3.41 -0.29 -9.43
N GLY A 222 4.10 0.08 -8.34
CA GLY A 222 4.66 1.41 -8.16
C GLY A 222 5.77 1.74 -9.15
N VAL A 223 6.73 0.82 -9.33
CA VAL A 223 7.82 0.95 -10.31
C VAL A 223 7.29 1.01 -11.75
N PHE A 224 6.29 0.20 -12.07
CA PHE A 224 5.58 0.23 -13.34
C PHE A 224 4.92 1.59 -13.61
N SER A 225 4.26 2.14 -12.60
CA SER A 225 3.51 3.40 -12.68
C SER A 225 4.44 4.61 -12.77
N THR A 226 5.49 4.67 -11.95
CA THR A 226 6.48 5.77 -11.95
C THR A 226 7.18 5.94 -13.31
N SER A 227 7.52 4.84 -13.98
CA SER A 227 8.13 4.91 -15.32
C SER A 227 7.22 5.60 -16.35
N ARG A 228 5.91 5.37 -16.27
CA ARG A 228 4.89 5.97 -17.15
C ARG A 228 4.59 7.41 -16.78
N MET A 229 4.57 7.74 -15.50
CA MET A 229 4.41 9.11 -15.04
C MET A 229 5.53 10.00 -15.58
N LEU A 230 6.79 9.58 -15.46
CA LEU A 230 7.92 10.31 -16.04
C LEU A 230 7.85 10.42 -17.56
N PHE A 231 7.38 9.36 -18.24
CA PHE A 231 7.14 9.41 -19.67
C PHE A 231 6.08 10.46 -20.02
N GLY A 232 4.93 10.46 -19.33
CA GLY A 232 3.84 11.42 -19.53
C GLY A 232 4.28 12.86 -19.27
N LEU A 233 4.96 13.10 -18.14
CA LEU A 233 5.52 14.42 -17.81
C LEU A 233 6.52 14.91 -18.89
N ALA A 234 7.31 14.00 -19.46
CA ALA A 234 8.25 14.36 -20.51
C ALA A 234 7.57 14.63 -21.86
N GLN A 235 6.46 13.94 -22.16
CA GLN A 235 5.62 14.23 -23.33
C GLN A 235 4.93 15.60 -23.21
N GLU A 236 4.52 15.98 -22.00
CA GLU A 236 3.97 17.31 -21.70
C GLU A 236 5.03 18.42 -21.65
N GLY A 237 6.32 18.09 -21.87
CA GLY A 237 7.43 19.05 -21.89
C GLY A 237 7.85 19.54 -20.51
N VAL A 238 7.37 18.90 -19.44
CA VAL A 238 7.62 19.29 -18.04
C VAL A 238 8.56 18.33 -17.28
N ALA A 239 9.20 17.42 -18.01
CA ALA A 239 10.31 16.61 -17.52
C ALA A 239 11.38 16.47 -18.62
N PRO A 240 12.62 16.04 -18.29
CA PRO A 240 13.69 15.89 -19.27
C PRO A 240 13.28 15.04 -20.49
N LYS A 241 13.57 15.54 -21.70
CA LYS A 241 13.24 14.88 -22.98
C LYS A 241 13.76 13.44 -23.09
N ALA A 242 14.77 13.07 -22.30
CA ALA A 242 15.28 11.72 -22.23
C ALA A 242 14.23 10.70 -21.76
N PHE A 243 13.31 11.08 -20.87
CA PHE A 243 12.25 10.21 -20.35
C PHE A 243 11.11 9.97 -21.34
N ALA A 244 10.97 10.83 -22.37
CA ALA A 244 9.99 10.65 -23.45
C ALA A 244 10.38 9.55 -24.48
N LYS A 245 11.51 8.87 -24.30
CA LYS A 245 11.99 7.82 -25.21
C LYS A 245 11.60 6.43 -24.70
N LEU A 246 10.95 5.65 -25.58
CA LEU A 246 10.68 4.24 -25.35
C LEU A 246 11.87 3.37 -25.78
N SER A 247 12.05 2.23 -25.11
CA SER A 247 12.96 1.18 -25.54
C SER A 247 12.39 0.38 -26.72
N LYS A 248 13.20 -0.53 -27.29
CA LYS A 248 12.76 -1.46 -28.36
C LYS A 248 11.56 -2.33 -27.96
N ARG A 249 11.31 -2.50 -26.65
CA ARG A 249 10.19 -3.26 -26.10
C ARG A 249 8.99 -2.37 -25.69
N ALA A 250 8.95 -1.12 -26.14
CA ALA A 250 7.93 -0.13 -25.82
C ALA A 250 7.81 0.22 -24.32
N VAL A 251 8.90 0.06 -23.56
CA VAL A 251 8.97 0.42 -22.13
C VAL A 251 9.77 1.72 -21.94
N PRO A 252 9.31 2.69 -21.10
CA PRO A 252 10.06 3.90 -20.69
C PRO A 252 11.32 3.60 -19.85
N ALA A 253 12.29 2.88 -20.42
CA ALA A 253 13.41 2.30 -19.68
C ALA A 253 14.24 3.31 -18.87
N LYS A 254 14.46 4.54 -19.38
CA LYS A 254 15.23 5.56 -18.66
C LYS A 254 14.52 6.06 -17.40
N GLY A 255 13.21 6.28 -17.49
CA GLY A 255 12.39 6.68 -16.34
C GLY A 255 12.28 5.56 -15.31
N LEU A 256 12.18 4.32 -15.79
CA LEU A 256 12.22 3.11 -14.97
C LEU A 256 13.55 3.00 -14.20
N THR A 257 14.70 3.02 -14.90
CA THR A 257 16.02 2.95 -14.26
C THR A 257 16.23 4.09 -13.27
N PHE A 258 15.83 5.31 -13.60
CA PHE A 258 15.91 6.45 -12.69
C PHE A 258 15.08 6.22 -11.42
N SER A 259 13.85 5.76 -11.55
CA SER A 259 12.97 5.48 -10.41
C SER A 259 13.56 4.36 -9.53
N CYS A 260 14.10 3.28 -10.13
CA CYS A 260 14.80 2.22 -9.41
C CYS A 260 16.07 2.70 -8.69
N ILE A 261 16.84 3.62 -9.29
CA ILE A 261 17.98 4.25 -8.61
C ILE A 261 17.49 5.04 -7.39
N CYS A 262 16.39 5.78 -7.50
CA CYS A 262 15.81 6.48 -6.35
C CYS A 262 15.39 5.52 -5.24
N LEU A 263 14.93 4.29 -5.55
CA LEU A 263 14.62 3.28 -4.51
C LEU A 263 15.80 2.91 -3.63
N LEU A 264 17.05 3.12 -4.08
CA LEU A 264 18.24 2.94 -3.25
C LEU A 264 18.24 3.86 -2.02
N GLY A 265 17.46 4.94 -2.02
CA GLY A 265 17.21 5.73 -0.81
C GLY A 265 16.59 4.92 0.33
N GLY A 266 15.83 3.86 0.05
CA GLY A 266 15.36 2.91 1.07
C GLY A 266 16.51 2.18 1.77
N VAL A 267 17.57 1.84 1.01
CA VAL A 267 18.79 1.25 1.58
C VAL A 267 19.50 2.26 2.49
N VAL A 268 19.59 3.52 2.06
CA VAL A 268 20.16 4.59 2.90
C VAL A 268 19.36 4.74 4.19
N MET A 269 18.03 4.70 4.12
CA MET A 269 17.16 4.79 5.29
C MET A 269 17.39 3.63 6.27
N LEU A 270 17.65 2.41 5.78
CA LEU A 270 18.00 1.27 6.65
C LEU A 270 19.31 1.49 7.41
N TYR A 271 20.27 2.21 6.84
CA TYR A 271 21.54 2.53 7.51
C TYR A 271 21.46 3.70 8.49
N VAL A 272 20.60 4.68 8.22
CA VAL A 272 20.48 5.89 9.05
C VAL A 272 19.54 5.67 10.23
N ASN A 273 18.63 4.69 10.14
CA ASN A 273 17.68 4.39 11.21
C ASN A 273 18.18 3.25 12.11
N PRO A 274 17.87 3.30 13.41
CA PRO A 274 18.29 2.28 14.37
C PRO A 274 17.59 0.93 14.17
N SER A 275 16.49 0.89 13.42
CA SER A 275 15.73 -0.32 13.13
C SER A 275 15.01 -0.25 11.80
N VAL A 276 14.70 -1.42 11.23
CA VAL A 276 13.92 -1.59 10.00
C VAL A 276 12.55 -0.92 10.12
N ILE A 277 11.88 -1.07 11.27
CA ILE A 277 10.58 -0.44 11.51
C ILE A 277 10.67 1.08 11.67
N GLY A 278 11.79 1.60 12.19
CA GLY A 278 12.07 3.03 12.23
C GLY A 278 12.18 3.61 10.81
N ALA A 279 12.96 2.95 9.95
CA ALA A 279 13.06 3.31 8.53
C ALA A 279 11.69 3.25 7.84
N PHE A 280 10.95 2.15 8.02
CA PHE A 280 9.63 1.98 7.44
C PHE A 280 8.66 3.07 7.91
N THR A 281 8.63 3.37 9.21
CA THR A 281 7.75 4.41 9.77
C THR A 281 8.08 5.77 9.17
N MET A 282 9.35 6.17 9.13
CA MET A 282 9.76 7.46 8.57
C MET A 282 9.38 7.60 7.08
N ILE A 283 9.65 6.57 6.28
CA ILE A 283 9.33 6.57 4.84
C ILE A 283 7.81 6.64 4.63
N THR A 284 7.04 5.82 5.36
CA THR A 284 5.58 5.78 5.24
C THR A 284 4.91 7.06 5.74
N THR A 285 5.47 7.73 6.75
CA THR A 285 5.03 9.08 7.17
C THR A 285 5.16 10.08 6.03
N VAL A 286 6.33 10.15 5.39
CA VAL A 286 6.55 11.07 4.27
C VAL A 286 5.60 10.74 3.11
N SER A 287 5.45 9.45 2.78
CA SER A 287 4.54 9.02 1.72
C SER A 287 3.09 9.42 2.01
N ALA A 288 2.57 9.10 3.20
CA ALA A 288 1.19 9.39 3.59
C ALA A 288 0.87 10.89 3.48
N ILE A 289 1.76 11.76 3.96
CA ILE A 289 1.59 13.23 3.87
C ILE A 289 1.49 13.67 2.41
N LEU A 290 2.38 13.18 1.55
CA LEU A 290 2.37 13.57 0.13
C LEU A 290 1.12 13.07 -0.59
N PHE A 291 0.65 11.86 -0.29
CA PHE A 291 -0.61 11.35 -0.84
C PHE A 291 -1.82 12.14 -0.34
N MET A 292 -1.84 12.64 0.89
CA MET A 292 -2.90 13.54 1.36
C MET A 292 -2.94 14.83 0.52
N PHE A 293 -1.80 15.38 0.12
CA PHE A 293 -1.77 16.52 -0.82
C PHE A 293 -2.35 16.14 -2.19
N VAL A 294 -1.96 14.99 -2.75
CA VAL A 294 -2.48 14.51 -4.04
C VAL A 294 -4.00 14.30 -3.97
N TRP A 295 -4.49 13.63 -2.94
CA TRP A 295 -5.92 13.40 -2.73
C TRP A 295 -6.68 14.71 -2.52
N THR A 296 -6.10 15.68 -1.82
CA THR A 296 -6.66 17.04 -1.71
C THR A 296 -6.82 17.69 -3.09
N ILE A 297 -5.81 17.58 -3.95
CA ILE A 297 -5.89 18.12 -5.32
C ILE A 297 -6.96 17.39 -6.14
N ILE A 298 -7.13 16.08 -5.96
CA ILE A 298 -8.21 15.31 -6.60
C ILE A 298 -9.59 15.82 -6.15
N LEU A 299 -9.77 16.05 -4.84
CA LEU A 299 -11.03 16.58 -4.29
C LEU A 299 -11.31 18.02 -4.77
N CYS A 300 -10.29 18.89 -4.78
CA CYS A 300 -10.39 20.23 -5.36
C CYS A 300 -10.76 20.17 -6.84
N SER A 301 -10.15 19.25 -7.60
CA SER A 301 -10.47 19.04 -9.01
C SER A 301 -11.93 18.61 -9.19
N TYR A 302 -12.45 17.74 -8.33
CA TYR A 302 -13.85 17.35 -8.35
C TYR A 302 -14.81 18.52 -8.06
N LEU A 303 -14.49 19.37 -7.07
CA LEU A 303 -15.28 20.57 -6.76
C LEU A 303 -15.32 21.55 -7.94
N VAL A 304 -14.18 21.77 -8.59
CA VAL A 304 -14.08 22.63 -9.78
C VAL A 304 -14.77 22.01 -10.98
N TYR A 305 -14.65 20.69 -11.18
CA TYR A 305 -15.40 19.94 -12.20
C TYR A 305 -16.90 20.12 -12.04
N ARG A 306 -17.42 20.02 -10.82
CA ARG A 306 -18.85 20.25 -10.54
C ARG A 306 -19.30 21.67 -10.83
N LYS A 307 -18.41 22.66 -10.72
CA LYS A 307 -18.70 24.08 -11.01
C LYS A 307 -18.64 24.38 -12.52
N GLN A 308 -17.59 23.90 -13.20
CA GLN A 308 -17.34 24.20 -14.61
C GLN A 308 -18.17 23.34 -15.56
N ARG A 309 -18.47 22.10 -15.19
CA ARG A 309 -19.12 21.10 -16.06
C ARG A 309 -20.32 20.41 -15.40
N PRO A 310 -21.32 21.17 -14.90
CA PRO A 310 -22.46 20.60 -14.16
C PRO A 310 -23.28 19.61 -15.00
N HIS A 311 -23.50 19.90 -16.28
CA HIS A 311 -24.25 19.05 -17.21
C HIS A 311 -23.60 17.66 -17.42
N LEU A 312 -22.26 17.57 -17.42
CA LEU A 312 -21.57 16.28 -17.50
C LEU A 312 -21.71 15.49 -16.21
N HIS A 313 -21.64 16.18 -15.07
CA HIS A 313 -21.80 15.55 -13.77
C HIS A 313 -23.22 14.98 -13.59
N GLU A 314 -24.25 15.68 -14.08
CA GLU A 314 -25.63 15.21 -14.04
C GLU A 314 -25.81 13.89 -14.80
N LYS A 315 -25.16 13.77 -15.96
CA LYS A 315 -25.14 12.56 -16.80
C LYS A 315 -24.29 11.42 -16.23
N SER A 316 -23.48 11.65 -15.20
CA SER A 316 -22.64 10.61 -14.62
C SER A 316 -23.48 9.51 -13.97
N ILE A 317 -23.25 8.26 -14.37
CA ILE A 317 -23.90 7.07 -13.82
C ILE A 317 -23.42 6.73 -12.40
N TYR A 318 -22.23 7.19 -12.03
CA TYR A 318 -21.62 6.96 -10.72
C TYR A 318 -21.23 8.30 -10.11
N LYS A 319 -21.84 8.63 -8.96
CA LYS A 319 -21.68 9.92 -8.29
C LYS A 319 -21.07 9.69 -6.91
N MET A 320 -20.23 10.63 -6.49
CA MET A 320 -19.64 10.62 -5.15
C MET A 320 -20.77 10.65 -4.09
N PRO A 321 -20.80 9.70 -3.13
CA PRO A 321 -21.73 9.75 -2.01
C PRO A 321 -21.60 11.08 -1.26
N LEU A 322 -22.74 11.69 -0.91
CA LEU A 322 -22.81 13.02 -0.27
C LEU A 322 -22.17 14.19 -1.08
N GLY A 323 -21.71 13.94 -2.30
CA GLY A 323 -21.26 14.96 -3.26
C GLY A 323 -20.23 15.94 -2.69
N LYS A 324 -20.55 17.24 -2.76
CA LYS A 324 -19.64 18.32 -2.30
C LYS A 324 -19.34 18.23 -0.80
N LEU A 325 -20.32 17.80 0.01
CA LEU A 325 -20.14 17.70 1.45
C LEU A 325 -19.02 16.72 1.79
N MET A 326 -18.99 15.56 1.12
CA MET A 326 -17.95 14.57 1.33
C MET A 326 -16.55 15.11 1.01
N CYS A 327 -16.41 15.92 -0.04
CA CYS A 327 -15.11 16.55 -0.35
C CYS A 327 -14.61 17.42 0.81
N TRP A 328 -15.49 18.23 1.41
CA TRP A 328 -15.12 19.08 2.54
C TRP A 328 -14.82 18.27 3.79
N VAL A 329 -15.59 17.20 4.05
CA VAL A 329 -15.31 16.28 5.17
C VAL A 329 -13.93 15.64 5.00
N CYS A 330 -13.60 15.12 3.81
CA CYS A 330 -12.29 14.52 3.55
C CYS A 330 -11.14 15.54 3.62
N MET A 331 -11.33 16.77 3.12
CA MET A 331 -10.27 17.79 3.22
C MET A 331 -10.08 18.28 4.65
N ALA A 332 -11.16 18.48 5.42
CA ALA A 332 -11.06 18.78 6.86
C ALA A 332 -10.34 17.67 7.61
N PHE A 333 -10.61 16.43 7.21
CA PHE A 333 -9.94 15.24 7.73
C PHE A 333 -8.43 15.22 7.44
N PHE A 334 -7.97 15.70 6.28
CA PHE A 334 -6.54 15.76 5.94
C PHE A 334 -5.77 16.93 6.58
N VAL A 335 -6.46 17.97 7.03
CA VAL A 335 -5.85 19.11 7.74
C VAL A 335 -5.50 18.74 9.19
N PHE A 336 -6.26 17.80 9.74
CA PHE A 336 -6.09 17.26 11.07
C PHE A 336 -4.98 16.19 11.08
#